data_AF-A0A450TNA5-F1
#
_entry.id   AF-A0A450TNA5-F1
#
_cell.length_a   1.000
_cell.length_b   1.000
_cell.length_c   1.000
_cell.angle_alpha   90.00
_cell.angle_beta   90.00
_cell.angle_gamma   90.00
#
_symmetry.space_group_name_H-M   'P 1'
#
loop_
_entity.id
_entity.type
_entity.pdbx_description
1 polymer ?
#
loop_
_entity_poly.entity_id
_entity_poly.type
_entity_poly.pdbx_seq_one_letter_code
_entity_poly.pdbx_strand_id
1 'polypeptide(L)' 'MERVLNIHIEKLPEGVYLATSDSIQGLVAQGRTVSETLGIARDVARKLIKEQKEKGKQLLNCRY' A
#
# COMPACT_ATOMS: atom_id res chain seq x y z
N MET A 1 3.04 -0.40 16.55
CA MET A 1 2.82 -1.71 15.90
C MET A 1 3.58 -1.67 14.59
N GLU A 2 4.67 -2.42 14.51
CA GLU A 2 5.39 -2.65 13.26
C GLU A 2 4.65 -3.72 12.47
N ARG A 3 4.39 -3.44 11.19
CA ARG A 3 3.76 -4.38 10.26
C ARG A 3 4.76 -4.65 9.16
N VAL A 4 5.20 -5.90 9.05
CA VAL A 4 5.98 -6.37 7.92
C VAL A 4 5.00 -6.67 6.78
N LEU A 5 5.26 -6.11 5.61
CA LEU A 5 4.43 -6.27 4.42
C LEU A 5 5.31 -6.80 3.30
N ASN A 6 4.86 -7.86 2.64
CA ASN A 6 5.51 -8.37 1.45
C ASN A 6 5.10 -7.50 0.25
N ILE A 7 6.09 -6.89 -0.37
CA ILE A 7 5.94 -6.09 -1.60
C ILE A 7 6.55 -6.90 -2.74
N HIS A 8 5.77 -7.12 -3.79
CA HIS A 8 6.23 -7.70 -5.05
C HIS A 8 6.74 -6.57 -5.94
N ILE A 9 7.97 -6.69 -6.42
CA ILE A 9 8.57 -5.72 -7.34
C ILE A 9 8.82 -6.43 -8.66
N GLU A 10 8.21 -5.92 -9.73
CA GLU A 10 8.39 -6.39 -11.08
C GLU A 10 9.00 -5.29 -11.95
N LYS A 11 9.93 -5.66 -12.83
CA LYS A 11 10.49 -4.73 -13.81
C LYS A 11 9.75 -4.90 -15.12
N LEU A 12 9.13 -3.83 -15.59
CA LEU A 12 8.40 -3.81 -16.84
C LEU A 12 9.36 -3.63 -18.03
N PRO A 13 8.98 -4.13 -19.23
CA PRO A 13 9.80 -3.97 -20.44
C PRO A 13 10.00 -2.50 -20.84
N GLU A 14 9.18 -1.60 -20.33
CA GLU A 14 9.27 -0.15 -20.51
C GLU A 14 10.38 0.51 -19.66
N GLY A 15 11.14 -0.26 -18.87
CA GLY A 15 12.25 0.24 -18.06
C GLY A 15 11.85 0.84 -16.71
N VAL A 16 10.61 0.61 -16.27
CA VAL A 16 10.05 1.07 -14.99
C VAL A 16 9.88 -0.10 -14.02
N TYR A 17 9.79 0.21 -12.73
CA TYR A 17 9.55 -0.74 -11.66
C TYR A 17 8.13 -0.58 -11.12
N LEU A 18 7.37 -1.67 -11.15
CA LEU A 18 6.04 -1.79 -10.56
C LEU A 18 6.16 -2.50 -9.21
N ALA A 19 5.63 -1.90 -8.16
CA ALA A 19 5.47 -2.50 -6.85
C ALA A 19 3.99 -2.75 -6.55
N THR A 20 3.67 -3.98 -6.19
CA THR A 20 2.34 -4.42 -5.77
C THR A 20 2.43 -5.13 -4.43
N SER A 21 1.33 -5.26 -3.69
CA SER A 21 1.31 -6.03 -2.45
C SER A 21 0.03 -6.85 -2.34
N ASP A 22 0.17 -8.13 -2.03
CA ASP A 22 -0.97 -9.01 -1.78
C ASP A 22 -1.61 -8.74 -0.40
N SER A 23 -0.83 -8.26 0.56
CA SER A 23 -1.31 -7.93 1.90
C SER A 23 -2.18 -6.68 1.98
N ILE A 24 -2.05 -5.75 1.02
CA ILE A 24 -2.83 -4.51 0.99
C ILE A 24 -3.47 -4.36 -0.39
N GLN A 25 -4.75 -4.70 -0.47
CA GLN A 25 -5.54 -4.50 -1.67
C GLN A 25 -5.54 -3.02 -2.08
N GLY A 26 -5.18 -2.74 -3.34
CA GLY A 26 -5.09 -1.38 -3.89
C GLY A 26 -3.73 -0.71 -3.71
N LEU A 27 -2.74 -1.37 -3.09
CA LEU A 27 -1.36 -0.89 -3.09
C LEU A 27 -0.70 -1.20 -4.44
N VAL A 28 -0.62 -0.18 -5.27
CA VAL A 28 0.14 -0.20 -6.54
C VAL A 28 1.01 1.06 -6.56
N ALA A 29 2.31 0.88 -6.82
CA ALA A 29 3.25 1.97 -6.96
C ALA A 29 4.15 1.73 -8.18
N GLN A 30 4.49 2.79 -8.89
CA GLN A 30 5.37 2.73 -10.05
C GLN A 30 6.47 3.78 -9.89
N GLY A 31 7.69 3.44 -10.32
CA GLY A 31 8.82 4.35 -10.24
C GLY A 31 9.91 4.01 -11.26
N ARG A 32 10.83 4.95 -11.46
CA ARG A 32 11.97 4.79 -12.37
C ARG A 32 13.10 3.98 -11.73
N THR A 33 13.15 3.93 -10.40
CA THR A 33 14.13 3.18 -9.62
C THR A 33 13.47 2.42 -8.48
N VAL A 34 14.08 1.33 -8.03
CA VAL A 34 13.55 0.51 -6.92
C VAL A 34 13.33 1.33 -5.65
N SER A 35 14.27 2.22 -5.30
CA SER A 35 14.15 3.09 -4.13
C SER A 35 12.98 4.07 -4.23
N GLU A 36 12.76 4.65 -5.41
CA GLU A 36 11.63 5.55 -5.65
C GLU A 36 10.30 4.79 -5.51
N THR A 37 10.19 3.63 -6.16
CA THR A 37 9.00 2.79 -6.09
C THR A 37 8.70 2.36 -4.65
N LEU A 38 9.72 1.99 -3.87
CA LEU A 38 9.57 1.63 -2.45
C LEU A 38 9.12 2.82 -1.60
N GLY A 39 9.65 4.01 -1.88
CA GLY A 39 9.25 5.25 -1.21
C GLY A 39 7.76 5.57 -1.43
N ILE A 40 7.31 5.46 -2.68
CA ILE A 40 5.90 5.67 -3.05
C ILE A 40 5.01 4.59 -2.42
N ALA A 41 5.41 3.31 -2.52
CA ALA A 41 4.68 2.19 -1.95
C ALA A 41 4.45 2.36 -0.44
N ARG A 42 5.45 2.87 0.31
CA ARG A 42 5.34 3.11 1.75
C ARG A 42 4.34 4.21 2.08
N ASP A 43 4.32 5.31 1.32
CA ASP A 43 3.36 6.41 1.55
C ASP A 43 1.92 5.97 1.27
N VAL A 44 1.71 5.23 0.17
CA VAL A 44 0.42 4.65 -0.20
C VAL A 44 -0.04 3.63 0.85
N ALA A 45 0.85 2.72 1.29
CA ALA A 45 0.54 1.74 2.34
C ALA A 45 0.05 2.42 3.62
N ARG A 46 0.70 3.51 4.04
CA ARG A 46 0.31 4.25 5.24
C ARG A 46 -1.09 4.85 5.11
N LYS A 47 -1.43 5.42 3.94
CA LYS A 47 -2.75 5.98 3.66
C LYS A 47 -3.83 4.89 3.70
N LEU A 48 -3.61 3.79 3.01
CA LEU A 48 -4.56 2.66 2.97
C LEU A 48 -4.80 2.04 4.34
N ILE A 49 -3.74 1.83 5.14
CA ILE A 49 -3.88 1.31 6.51
C ILE A 49 -4.67 2.28 7.39
N LYS A 50 -4.44 3.59 7.23
CA LYS A 50 -5.16 4.62 7.98
C LYS A 50 -6.65 4.61 7.65
N GLU A 51 -7.00 4.57 6.36
CA GLU A 51 -8.39 4.48 5.91
C GLU A 51 -9.09 3.21 6.38
N GLN A 52 -8.43 2.05 6.33
CA GLN A 52 -8.97 0.79 6.84
C GLN A 52 -9.26 0.87 8.35
N LYS A 53 -8.40 1.56 9.11
CA LYS A 53 -8.55 1.74 10.56
C LYS A 53 -9.69 2.70 10.91
N GLU A 54 -9.92 3.72 10.09
CA GLU A 54 -11.04 4.65 10.24
C GLU A 54 -12.39 4.00 9.88
N LYS A 55 -12.45 3.21 8.80
CA LYS A 55 -13.68 2.48 8.40
C LYS A 55 -14.14 1.45 9.44
N GLY A 56 -13.20 0.79 10.13
CA GLY A 56 -13.54 -0.15 11.21
C GLY A 56 -14.15 0.52 12.45
N LYS A 57 -13.97 1.83 12.64
CA LYS A 57 -14.47 2.57 13.82
C LYS A 57 -15.90 3.08 13.64
N GLN A 58 -16.37 3.26 12.41
CA GLN A 58 -17.70 3.81 12.12
C GLN A 58 -18.84 2.81 12.38
N LEU A 59 -18.58 1.50 12.33
CA LEU A 59 -19.62 0.47 12.47
C LEU A 59 -20.08 0.20 13.91
N LEU A 60 -19.51 0.88 14.91
CA LEU A 60 -19.90 0.74 16.32
C LEU A 60 -20.82 1.86 16.84
N ASN A 61 -21.12 2.89 16.04
CA ASN A 61 -21.84 4.08 16.54
C ASN A 61 -23.30 4.23 16.10
N CYS A 62 -23.94 3.20 15.51
CA CYS A 62 -25.37 3.25 15.22
C CYS A 62 -26.07 1.93 15.55
N ARG A 63 -26.22 1.66 16.84
CA ARG A 63 -27.31 0.83 17.39
C ARG A 63 -27.75 1.43 18.72
N TYR A 64 -28.66 2.39 18.67
CA TYR A 64 -29.58 2.73 19.76
C TYR A 64 -30.90 3.14 19.14
#